data_AF-A0A6B3F971-F1
#
_entry.id   AF-A0A6B3F971-F1
#
_cell.length_a   1.000
_cell.length_b   1.000
_cell.length_c   1.000
_cell.angle_alpha   90.00
_cell.angle_beta   90.00
_cell.angle_gamma   90.00
#
_symmetry.space_group_name_H-M   'P 1'
#
loop_
_entity.id
_entity.type
_entity.pdbx_description
1 polymer ?
#
loop_
_entity_poly.entity_id
_entity_poly.type
_entity_poly.pdbx_seq_one_letter_code
_entity_poly.pdbx_strand_id
1 'polypeptide(L)' 'GESLRALYRAEAERADAVLDGLTAAEPPAWWPGELFGSYRLHTVREVLVHVLTETACHAGHADAVRELLDGRQWLVLDG' A
#
# COMPACT_ATOMS: atom_id res chain seq x y z
N GLY A 1 -17.21 7.55 2.19
CA GLY A 1 -17.83 6.38 1.55
C GLY A 1 -17.32 6.22 0.13
N GLU A 2 -17.76 7.09 -0.79
CA GLU A 2 -17.41 7.01 -2.20
C GLU A 2 -16.26 7.94 -2.61
N SER A 3 -16.22 9.17 -2.08
CA SER A 3 -15.13 10.13 -2.31
C SER A 3 -13.75 9.57 -1.92
N LEU A 4 -13.67 8.83 -0.80
CA LEU A 4 -12.43 8.19 -0.37
C LEU A 4 -11.98 7.07 -1.32
N ARG A 5 -12.93 6.27 -1.85
CA ARG A 5 -12.62 5.21 -2.81
C ARG A 5 -12.19 5.77 -4.16
N ALA A 6 -12.84 6.86 -4.59
CA ALA A 6 -12.45 7.59 -5.79
C ALA A 6 -11.05 8.19 -5.64
N LEU A 7 -10.73 8.80 -4.49
CA LEU A 7 -9.39 9.29 -4.19
C LEU A 7 -8.36 8.16 -4.23
N TYR A 8 -8.62 7.05 -3.54
CA TYR A 8 -7.70 5.90 -3.54
C TYR A 8 -7.42 5.39 -4.96
N ARG A 9 -8.45 5.29 -5.81
CA ARG A 9 -8.29 4.89 -7.21
C ARG A 9 -7.46 5.89 -8.00
N ALA A 10 -7.71 7.19 -7.83
CA ALA A 10 -6.94 8.23 -8.51
C ALA A 10 -5.46 8.24 -8.08
N GLU A 11 -5.15 8.00 -6.80
CA GLU A 11 -3.75 7.88 -6.36
C GLU A 11 -3.09 6.59 -6.87
N ALA A 12 -3.84 5.48 -6.96
CA ALA A 12 -3.34 4.24 -7.56
C ALA A 12 -3.01 4.43 -9.05
N GLU A 13 -3.90 5.05 -9.82
CA GLU A 13 -3.67 5.36 -11.24
C GLU A 13 -2.45 6.26 -11.45
N ARG A 14 -2.22 7.23 -10.55
CA ARG A 14 -1.00 8.07 -10.60
C ARG A 14 0.26 7.27 -10.28
N ALA A 15 0.19 6.35 -9.32
CA ALA A 15 1.31 5.46 -9.01
C ALA A 15 1.62 4.54 -10.21
N ASP A 16 0.60 3.93 -10.81
CA ASP A 16 0.75 3.07 -12.00
C ASP A 16 1.43 3.83 -13.15
N ALA A 17 0.99 5.06 -13.45
CA ALA A 17 1.59 5.87 -14.49
C ALA A 17 3.09 6.19 -14.25
N VAL A 18 3.54 6.27 -13.00
CA VAL A 18 4.96 6.42 -12.66
C VAL A 18 5.70 5.09 -12.82
N LEU A 19 5.08 3.99 -12.39
CA LEU A 19 5.67 2.64 -12.42
C LEU A 19 5.84 2.10 -13.83
N ASP A 20 4.97 2.48 -14.78
CA ASP A 20 5.07 2.09 -16.20
C ASP A 20 6.41 2.46 -16.84
N GLY A 21 7.10 3.47 -16.32
CA GLY A 21 8.41 3.92 -16.80
C GLY A 21 9.62 3.31 -16.08
N LEU A 22 9.41 2.46 -15.06
CA LEU A 22 10.46 2.01 -14.14
C LEU A 22 10.65 0.50 -14.18
N THR A 23 11.88 0.05 -13.91
CA THR A 23 12.13 -1.38 -13.67
C THR A 23 12.09 -1.71 -12.18
N ALA A 24 11.75 -2.95 -11.84
CA ALA A 24 11.68 -3.39 -10.45
C ALA A 24 13.00 -3.24 -9.66
N ALA A 25 14.14 -3.29 -10.35
CA ALA A 25 15.48 -3.17 -9.77
C ALA A 25 16.01 -1.72 -9.71
N GLU A 26 15.29 -0.78 -10.32
CA GLU A 26 15.69 0.63 -10.35
C GLU A 26 15.61 1.25 -8.95
N PRO A 27 16.54 2.13 -8.56
CA PRO A 27 16.43 2.84 -7.29
C PRO A 27 15.28 3.85 -7.30
N PRO A 28 14.64 4.13 -6.15
CA PRO A 28 13.65 5.19 -6.08
C PRO A 28 14.28 6.54 -6.43
N ALA A 29 13.60 7.30 -7.29
CA ALA A 29 14.08 8.61 -7.77
C ALA A 29 14.30 9.63 -6.64
N TRP A 30 13.61 9.45 -5.51
CA TRP A 30 13.75 10.28 -4.33
C TRP A 30 13.60 9.46 -3.06
N TRP A 31 14.32 9.85 -2.01
CA TRP A 31 14.21 9.28 -0.67
C TRP A 31 14.35 10.38 0.39
N PRO A 32 13.45 10.45 1.38
CA PRO A 32 13.54 11.43 2.46
C PRO A 32 14.56 10.97 3.52
N GLY A 33 15.84 11.24 3.27
CA GLY A 33 16.94 10.80 4.13
C GLY A 33 16.84 11.26 5.60
N GLU A 34 16.18 12.40 5.86
CA GLU A 34 16.02 12.94 7.21
C GLU A 34 14.91 12.25 8.02
N LEU A 35 13.96 11.55 7.37
CA LEU A 35 12.81 10.95 8.04
C LEU A 35 13.08 9.53 8.57
N PHE A 36 14.04 8.83 7.98
CA PHE A 36 14.21 7.38 8.19
C PHE A 36 15.60 6.97 8.71
N GLY A 37 16.46 7.92 9.05
CA GLY A 37 17.81 7.62 9.56
C GLY A 37 18.58 6.71 8.60
N SER A 38 19.08 5.57 9.10
CA SER A 38 19.80 4.58 8.28
C SER A 38 18.90 3.63 7.51
N TYR A 39 17.58 3.60 7.77
CA TYR A 39 16.65 2.75 7.04
C TYR A 39 16.51 3.24 5.60
N ARG A 40 16.61 2.31 4.65
CA ARG A 40 16.54 2.62 3.22
C ARG A 40 15.95 1.47 2.42
N LEU A 41 15.05 1.81 1.50
CA LEU A 41 14.66 0.95 0.39
C LEU A 41 15.45 1.36 -0.84
N HIS A 42 16.08 0.39 -1.47
CA HIS A 42 17.06 0.55 -2.53
C HIS A 42 16.47 0.32 -3.91
N THR A 43 15.33 -0.35 -4.01
CA THR A 43 14.71 -0.69 -5.31
C THR A 43 13.21 -0.38 -5.32
N VAL A 44 12.66 -0.11 -6.51
CA VAL A 44 11.21 0.02 -6.73
C VAL A 44 10.47 -1.20 -6.18
N ARG A 45 11.00 -2.42 -6.38
CA ARG A 45 10.43 -3.64 -5.81
C ARG A 45 10.30 -3.57 -4.29
N GLU A 46 11.33 -3.12 -3.59
CA GLU A 46 11.31 -3.00 -2.13
C GLU A 46 10.27 -1.98 -1.66
N VAL A 47 10.15 -0.85 -2.36
CA VAL A 47 9.09 0.15 -2.11
C VAL A 47 7.71 -0.45 -2.31
N LEU A 48 7.47 -1.16 -3.42
CA LEU A 48 6.18 -1.79 -3.69
C LEU A 48 5.82 -2.84 -2.65
N VAL A 49 6.75 -3.73 -2.29
CA VAL A 49 6.51 -4.76 -1.26
C VAL A 49 6.21 -4.11 0.09
N HIS A 50 6.91 -3.04 0.45
CA HIS A 50 6.62 -2.29 1.68
C HIS A 50 5.20 -1.70 1.66
N VAL A 51 4.83 -0.98 0.60
CA VAL A 51 3.49 -0.37 0.45
C VAL A 51 2.38 -1.41 0.49
N LEU A 52 2.55 -2.55 -0.20
CA LEU A 52 1.59 -3.65 -0.18
C LEU A 52 1.43 -4.27 1.21
N THR A 53 2.55 -4.45 1.93
CA THR A 53 2.56 -5.02 3.28
C THR A 53 1.82 -4.11 4.27
N GLU A 54 2.12 -2.81 4.25
CA GLU A 54 1.44 -1.81 5.09
C GLU A 54 -0.05 -1.70 4.74
N THR A 55 -0.39 -1.75 3.45
CA THR A 55 -1.78 -1.72 2.98
C THR A 55 -2.55 -2.94 3.49
N ALA A 56 -1.97 -4.14 3.38
CA ALA A 56 -2.59 -5.37 3.88
C ALA A 56 -2.78 -5.35 5.40
N CYS A 57 -1.78 -4.84 6.14
CA CYS A 57 -1.87 -4.66 7.59
C CYS A 57 -3.06 -3.76 7.98
N HIS A 58 -3.18 -2.59 7.35
CA HIS A 58 -4.27 -1.66 7.63
C HIS A 58 -5.64 -2.19 7.18
N ALA A 59 -5.71 -2.93 6.06
CA ALA A 59 -6.93 -3.60 5.64
C ALA A 59 -7.39 -4.63 6.70
N GLY A 60 -6.45 -5.44 7.21
CA GLY A 60 -6.74 -6.39 8.30
C GLY A 60 -7.25 -5.71 9.57
N HIS A 61 -6.66 -4.57 9.96
CA HIS A 61 -7.18 -3.79 11.09
C HIS A 61 -8.59 -3.23 10.84
N ALA A 62 -8.86 -2.75 9.62
CA ALA A 62 -10.19 -2.26 9.26
C ALA A 62 -11.23 -3.38 9.23
N ASP A 63 -10.86 -4.58 8.80
CA ASP A 63 -11.71 -5.76 8.87
C ASP A 63 -12.00 -6.15 10.31
N ALA A 64 -10.99 -6.22 11.18
CA ALA A 64 -11.21 -6.51 12.61
C ALA A 64 -12.17 -5.49 13.26
N VAL A 65 -12.04 -4.20 12.94
CA VAL A 65 -12.97 -3.16 13.41
C VAL A 65 -14.39 -3.43 12.91
N ARG A 66 -14.56 -3.79 11.63
CA ARG A 66 -15.87 -4.12 11.06
C ARG A 66 -16.51 -5.33 11.75
N GLU A 67 -15.74 -6.39 11.97
CA GLU A 67 -16.18 -7.61 12.66
C GLU A 67 -16.63 -7.32 14.10
N LEU A 68 -15.90 -6.46 14.81
CA LEU A 68 -16.28 -6.03 16.17
C LEU A 68 -17.56 -5.18 16.18
N LEU A 69 -17.83 -4.40 15.13
CA LEU A 69 -19.03 -3.57 15.02
C LEU A 69 -20.28 -4.37 14.66
N ASP A 70 -20.17 -5.38 13.78
CA ASP A 70 -21.31 -6.14 13.28
C ASP A 70 -21.48 -7.55 13.88
N GLY A 71 -20.49 -8.01 14.66
CA GLY A 71 -20.46 -9.32 15.31
C GLY A 71 -20.28 -10.50 14.36
N ARG A 72 -19.88 -10.27 13.11
CA ARG A 72 -19.66 -11.29 12.08
C ARG A 72 -18.17 -11.46 11.82
N GLN A 73 -17.78 -12.63 11.31
CA GLN A 73 -16.44 -12.86 10.81
C GLN A 73 -16.45 -12.85 9.28
N TRP A 74 -15.51 -12.14 8.67
CA TRP A 74 -15.42 -11.97 7.22
C TRP A 74 -14.15 -12.62 6.69
N LEU A 75 -14.17 -13.96 6.61
CA LEU A 75 -13.08 -14.75 6.04
C LEU A 75 -13.10 -14.68 4.51
N VAL A 76 -11.97 -14.35 3.89
CA VAL A 76 -11.74 -14.56 2.46
C VAL A 76 -11.20 -15.98 2.28
N LEU A 77 -12.11 -16.93 2.00
CA LEU A 77 -11.78 -18.34 1.72
C LEU A 77 -12.05 -18.66 0.24
N ASP A 78 -11.41 -17.95 -0.68
CA ASP A 78 -11.41 -18.36 -2.09
C ASP A 78 -9.97 -18.72 -2.47
N GLY A 79 -9.72 -20.02 -2.61
CA GLY A 79 -8.47 -20.62 -3.08
C GLY A 79 -8.77 -21.83 -3.94
#